data_AF-A0A0L7L3H3-F1
#
_entry.id   AF-A0A0L7L3H3-F1
#
_cell.length_a   1.000
_cell.length_b   1.000
_cell.length_c   1.000
_cell.angle_alpha   90.00
_cell.angle_beta   90.00
_cell.angle_gamma   90.00
#
_symmetry.space_group_name_H-M   'P 1'
#
loop_
_entity.id
_entity.type
_entity.pdbx_description
1 polymer ?
#
loop_
_entity_poly.entity_id
_entity_poly.type
_entity_poly.pdbx_seq_one_letter_code
_entity_poly.pdbx_strand_id
1 'polypeptide(L)'
;MLLLGDSFPNFSANTTEGEIDFHDWLGDSNTKVIGLSCDTVLSHLEWCKDIKNYAGQNEDEVFPYPIIEDKDRALATKLGMVDKDELDLAGMPLTARAVFMGDDCMVLPTVPEDQISKVFPEGVKVVPMPSGKNYLRKVSCPKV
;
A
#
# COMPACT_ATOMS: atom_id res chain seq x y z
N MET A 1 -11.21 7.23 8.93
CA MET A 1 -11.12 6.01 8.09
C MET A 1 -11.62 6.36 6.70
N LEU A 2 -10.78 6.13 5.69
CA LEU A 2 -11.12 6.40 4.28
C LEU A 2 -11.91 5.24 3.69
N LEU A 3 -12.86 5.54 2.82
CA LEU A 3 -13.63 4.56 2.06
C LEU A 3 -13.13 4.50 0.61
N LEU A 4 -13.49 3.42 -0.10
CA LEU A 4 -13.22 3.30 -1.53
C LEU A 4 -13.96 4.40 -2.29
N GLY A 5 -13.23 5.16 -3.10
CA GLY A 5 -13.76 6.28 -3.88
C GLY A 5 -13.58 7.66 -3.23
N ASP A 6 -13.18 7.72 -1.95
CA ASP A 6 -12.81 8.99 -1.32
C ASP A 6 -11.53 9.56 -1.94
N SER A 7 -11.49 10.88 -2.12
CA SER A 7 -10.23 11.55 -2.42
C SER A 7 -9.29 11.43 -1.22
N PHE A 8 -8.07 10.96 -1.45
CA PHE A 8 -7.06 10.88 -0.40
C PHE A 8 -6.71 12.30 0.11
N PRO A 9 -6.59 12.53 1.42
CA PRO A 9 -6.35 13.88 1.95
C PRO A 9 -5.03 14.44 1.42
N ASN A 10 -5.04 15.70 1.00
CA ASN A 10 -3.80 16.46 0.85
C ASN A 10 -3.32 16.91 2.23
N PHE A 11 -2.05 16.70 2.53
CA PHE A 11 -1.43 17.10 3.79
C PHE A 11 0.02 17.49 3.54
N SER A 12 0.54 18.33 4.43
CA SER A 12 1.97 18.65 4.50
C SER A 12 2.60 17.82 5.61
N ALA A 13 3.78 17.23 5.37
CA ALA A 13 4.48 16.44 6.37
C ALA A 13 6.00 16.47 6.17
N ASN A 14 6.74 16.36 7.28
CA ASN A 14 8.18 16.15 7.25
C ASN A 14 8.49 14.72 6.83
N THR A 15 9.52 14.57 6.00
CA THR A 15 10.04 13.26 5.57
C THR A 15 11.56 13.22 5.66
N THR A 16 12.13 12.04 5.44
CA THR A 16 13.58 11.85 5.24
C THR A 16 14.17 12.65 4.06
N GLU A 17 13.36 13.18 3.16
CA GLU A 17 13.78 14.02 2.02
C GLU A 17 13.39 15.51 2.17
N GLY A 18 12.84 15.90 3.33
CA GLY A 18 12.33 17.24 3.59
C GLY A 18 10.81 17.29 3.70
N GLU A 19 10.27 18.50 3.84
CA GLU A 19 8.83 18.73 3.91
C GLU A 19 8.20 18.54 2.53
N ILE A 20 7.06 17.84 2.49
CA ILE A 20 6.29 17.61 1.25
C ILE A 20 4.86 18.10 1.43
N ASP A 21 4.23 18.53 0.33
CA ASP A 21 2.78 18.53 0.16
C ASP A 21 2.37 17.28 -0.62
N PHE A 22 1.50 16.45 -0.06
CA PHE A 22 1.30 15.07 -0.54
C PHE A 22 0.81 14.99 -2.00
N HIS A 23 -0.16 15.81 -2.40
CA HIS A 23 -0.67 15.79 -3.79
C HIS A 23 0.36 16.33 -4.78
N ASP A 24 1.12 17.34 -4.38
CA ASP A 24 2.19 17.90 -5.22
C ASP A 24 3.35 16.92 -5.35
N TRP A 25 3.71 16.24 -4.26
CA TRP A 25 4.71 15.16 -4.26
C TRP A 25 4.28 13.97 -5.11
N LEU A 26 3.00 13.58 -5.04
CA LEU A 26 2.45 12.49 -5.86
C LEU A 26 2.50 12.88 -7.35
N GLY A 27 2.00 14.07 -7.69
CA GLY A 27 1.88 14.56 -9.06
C GLY A 27 1.10 13.60 -9.95
N ASP A 28 1.44 13.55 -11.24
CA ASP A 28 0.80 12.67 -12.24
C ASP A 28 1.45 11.27 -12.32
N SER A 29 2.09 10.81 -11.23
CA SER A 29 2.88 9.57 -11.25
C SER A 29 1.98 8.34 -11.22
N ASN A 30 2.30 7.32 -12.02
CA ASN A 30 1.54 6.06 -12.06
C ASN A 30 1.60 5.32 -10.71
N THR A 31 2.80 5.24 -10.11
CA THR A 31 3.02 4.68 -8.77
C THR A 31 4.24 5.33 -8.12
N LYS A 32 4.11 5.74 -6.85
CA LYS A 32 5.22 6.13 -5.97
C LYS A 32 5.09 5.42 -4.63
N VAL A 33 6.22 5.09 -4.03
CA VAL A 33 6.28 4.45 -2.71
C VAL A 33 6.60 5.52 -1.67
N ILE A 34 5.97 5.44 -0.52
CA ILE A 34 6.25 6.28 0.64
C ILE A 34 6.06 5.47 1.93
N GLY A 35 7.01 5.60 2.85
CA GLY A 35 6.91 5.06 4.20
C GLY A 35 6.17 6.04 5.12
N LEU A 36 5.60 5.53 6.21
CA LEU A 36 5.03 6.34 7.29
C LEU A 36 5.32 5.62 8.61
N SER A 37 5.79 6.35 9.61
CA SER A 37 5.96 5.85 10.97
C SER A 37 5.70 6.97 11.98
N CYS A 38 5.29 6.58 13.18
CA CYS A 38 5.08 7.49 14.32
C CYS A 38 6.39 7.89 15.03
N ASP A 39 7.55 7.59 14.45
CA ASP A 39 8.86 8.04 14.92
C ASP A 39 9.31 9.33 14.23
N THR A 40 10.41 9.92 14.70
CA THR A 40 10.98 11.15 14.14
C THR A 40 11.80 10.89 12.87
N VAL A 41 11.95 11.91 12.01
CA VAL A 41 12.80 11.83 10.80
C VAL A 41 14.23 11.40 11.13
N LEU A 42 14.80 11.90 12.24
CA LEU A 42 16.15 11.52 12.67
C LEU A 42 16.25 10.01 12.94
N SER A 43 15.24 9.43 13.58
CA SER A 43 15.16 7.99 13.81
C SER A 43 15.03 7.22 12.50
N HIS A 44 14.24 7.73 11.55
CA HIS A 44 14.08 7.10 10.23
C HIS A 44 15.37 7.10 9.43
N LEU A 45 16.15 8.19 9.48
CA LEU A 45 17.44 8.27 8.78
C LEU A 45 18.45 7.23 9.29
N GLU A 46 18.53 7.00 10.60
CA GLU A 46 19.36 5.94 11.16
C GLU A 46 18.82 4.55 10.77
N TRP A 47 17.50 4.34 10.87
CA TRP A 47 16.88 3.08 10.51
C TRP A 47 17.04 2.73 9.02
N CYS A 48 17.03 3.72 8.13
CA CYS A 48 17.33 3.54 6.71
C CYS A 48 18.72 2.94 6.49
N LYS A 49 19.72 3.25 7.33
CA LYS A 49 21.06 2.64 7.24
C LYS A 49 21.00 1.15 7.57
N ASP A 50 20.29 0.80 8.65
CA ASP A 50 20.11 -0.59 9.05
C ASP A 50 19.39 -1.42 7.97
N ILE A 51 18.33 -0.85 7.37
CA ILE A 51 17.60 -1.51 6.28
C ILE A 51 18.50 -1.73 5.07
N LYS A 52 19.29 -0.73 4.66
CA LYS A 52 20.22 -0.86 3.53
C LYS A 52 21.26 -1.93 3.79
N ASN A 53 21.86 -1.93 4.99
CA ASN A 53 22.83 -2.95 5.39
C ASN A 53 22.19 -4.35 5.36
N TYR A 54 20.99 -4.51 5.88
CA TYR A 54 20.24 -5.78 5.81
C TYR A 54 19.96 -6.22 4.37
N ALA A 55 19.61 -5.28 3.49
CA ALA A 55 19.35 -5.53 2.08
C ALA A 55 20.62 -5.75 1.24
N GLY A 56 21.82 -5.63 1.82
CA GLY A 56 23.09 -5.73 1.10
C GLY A 56 23.36 -4.54 0.17
N GLN A 57 22.78 -3.38 0.46
CA GLN A 57 22.99 -2.12 -0.28
C GLN A 57 24.15 -1.32 0.32
N ASN A 58 24.79 -0.50 -0.51
CA ASN A 58 25.86 0.39 -0.05
C ASN A 58 25.29 1.54 0.79
N GLU A 59 26.04 2.01 1.79
CA GLU A 59 25.61 3.12 2.66
C GLU A 59 25.34 4.42 1.88
N ASP A 60 26.15 4.66 0.82
CA ASP A 60 26.08 5.85 -0.03
C ASP A 60 24.88 5.85 -1.00
N GLU A 61 24.20 4.72 -1.18
CA GLU A 61 23.01 4.66 -2.04
C GLU A 61 21.86 5.45 -1.40
N VAL A 62 21.11 6.19 -2.20
CA VAL A 62 19.93 6.92 -1.71
C VAL A 62 18.85 5.91 -1.35
N PHE A 63 18.20 6.09 -0.20
CA PHE A 63 17.10 5.22 0.19
C PHE A 63 15.94 5.42 -0.81
N PRO A 64 15.32 4.36 -1.35
CA PRO A 64 14.54 4.46 -2.60
C PRO A 64 13.19 5.19 -2.48
N TYR A 65 12.76 5.55 -1.26
CA TYR A 65 11.51 6.27 -1.02
C TYR A 65 11.56 7.04 0.30
N PRO A 66 10.87 8.18 0.41
CA PRO A 66 10.81 8.94 1.66
C PRO A 66 10.03 8.18 2.74
N ILE A 67 10.35 8.45 4.01
CA ILE A 67 9.55 8.01 5.16
C ILE A 67 8.98 9.25 5.86
N ILE A 68 7.66 9.29 6.04
CA ILE A 68 6.92 10.36 6.73
C ILE A 68 7.08 10.23 8.25
N GLU A 69 7.39 11.35 8.90
CA GLU A 69 7.28 11.54 10.36
C GLU A 69 5.84 11.86 10.76
N ASP A 70 5.25 11.00 11.60
CA ASP A 70 3.92 11.18 12.20
C ASP A 70 3.97 11.05 13.73
N LYS A 71 4.91 11.76 14.37
CA LYS A 71 5.19 11.62 15.81
C LYS A 71 4.01 11.86 16.75
N ASP A 72 3.04 12.66 16.32
CA ASP A 72 1.81 12.96 17.07
C ASP A 72 0.66 12.02 16.72
N ARG A 73 0.88 11.08 15.80
CA ARG A 73 -0.10 10.12 15.27
C ARG A 73 -1.29 10.80 14.61
N ALA A 74 -1.17 12.09 14.24
CA ALA A 74 -2.28 12.84 13.67
C ALA A 74 -2.69 12.26 12.32
N LEU A 75 -1.71 11.92 11.48
CA LEU A 75 -1.98 11.36 10.16
C LEU A 75 -2.47 9.91 10.26
N ALA A 76 -1.81 9.07 11.05
CA ALA A 76 -2.22 7.69 11.31
C ALA A 76 -3.66 7.61 11.85
N THR A 77 -4.01 8.50 12.78
CA THR A 77 -5.37 8.58 13.34
C THR A 77 -6.38 9.03 12.29
N LYS A 78 -6.05 10.07 11.50
CA LYS A 78 -6.91 10.59 10.43
C LYS A 78 -7.19 9.52 9.36
N LEU A 79 -6.16 8.76 8.98
CA LEU A 79 -6.25 7.68 8.01
C LEU A 79 -6.91 6.43 8.59
N GLY A 80 -6.97 6.29 9.92
CA GLY A 80 -7.52 5.12 10.60
C GLY A 80 -6.58 3.91 10.52
N MET A 81 -5.28 4.15 10.55
CA MET A 81 -4.22 3.13 10.44
C MET A 81 -3.70 2.65 11.81
N VAL A 82 -4.22 3.19 12.91
CA VAL A 82 -3.81 2.89 14.28
C VAL A 82 -4.36 1.53 14.70
N ASP A 83 -3.46 0.62 15.06
CA ASP A 83 -3.76 -0.70 15.63
C ASP A 83 -3.79 -0.61 17.15
N LYS A 84 -4.90 -1.02 17.76
CA LYS A 84 -5.11 -0.91 19.21
C LYS A 84 -4.30 -1.92 20.01
N ASP A 85 -3.81 -2.99 19.37
CA ASP A 85 -3.13 -4.09 20.02
C ASP A 85 -1.59 -3.96 19.92
N GLU A 86 -1.09 -3.24 18.92
CA GLU A 86 0.34 -2.94 18.76
C GLU A 86 0.69 -1.64 19.48
N LEU A 87 1.32 -1.74 20.66
CA LEU A 87 1.64 -0.60 21.52
C LEU A 87 3.14 -0.33 21.60
N ASP A 88 3.54 0.94 21.69
CA ASP A 88 4.91 1.31 22.05
C ASP A 88 5.19 1.07 23.55
N LEU A 89 6.43 1.36 23.99
CA LEU A 89 6.85 1.25 25.39
C LEU A 89 6.03 2.12 26.36
N ALA A 90 5.38 3.17 25.85
CA ALA A 90 4.49 4.05 26.61
C ALA A 90 3.02 3.59 26.56
N GLY A 91 2.72 2.45 25.92
CA GLY A 91 1.37 1.90 25.80
C GLY A 91 0.51 2.61 24.74
N MET A 92 1.13 3.35 23.81
CA MET A 92 0.42 4.08 22.76
C MET A 92 0.39 3.27 21.46
N PRO A 93 -0.78 3.17 20.80
CA PRO A 93 -0.93 2.34 19.62
C PRO A 93 -0.13 2.81 18.39
N LEU A 94 0.35 1.84 17.61
CA LEU A 94 1.21 1.96 16.42
C LEU A 94 0.41 1.70 15.14
N THR A 95 1.01 1.96 13.97
CA THR A 95 0.35 1.71 12.67
C THR A 95 0.48 0.26 12.24
N ALA A 96 -0.64 -0.42 11.90
CA ALA A 96 -0.59 -1.77 11.33
C ALA A 96 -0.43 -1.76 9.81
N ARG A 97 0.38 -2.71 9.29
CA ARG A 97 0.60 -2.97 7.86
C ARG A 97 -0.03 -4.31 7.50
N ALA A 98 -0.92 -4.32 6.51
CA ALA A 98 -1.32 -5.55 5.83
C ALA A 98 -1.03 -5.41 4.34
N VAL A 99 -0.13 -6.23 3.82
CA VAL A 99 0.11 -6.38 2.38
C VAL A 99 -0.37 -7.77 1.99
N PHE A 100 -1.42 -7.82 1.18
CA PHE A 100 -1.91 -9.07 0.59
C PHE A 100 -1.46 -9.11 -0.88
N MET A 101 -0.52 -9.98 -1.21
CA MET A 101 -0.22 -10.34 -2.60
C MET A 101 -0.88 -11.68 -2.88
N GLY A 102 -1.80 -11.72 -3.84
CA GLY A 102 -2.50 -12.93 -4.26
C GLY A 102 -2.05 -13.40 -5.64
N ASP A 103 -1.96 -14.72 -5.82
CA ASP A 103 -1.51 -15.35 -7.08
C ASP A 103 -2.56 -15.24 -8.21
N ASP A 104 -3.85 -15.36 -7.87
CA ASP A 104 -4.98 -15.34 -8.80
C ASP A 104 -5.88 -14.11 -8.58
N CYS A 105 -6.30 -13.48 -9.67
CA CYS A 105 -7.34 -12.44 -9.67
C CYS A 105 -8.71 -13.03 -10.01
N MET A 106 -9.77 -12.35 -9.53
CA MET A 106 -11.16 -12.69 -9.87
C MET A 106 -11.61 -11.88 -11.08
N VAL A 107 -12.27 -12.53 -12.04
CA VAL A 107 -12.94 -11.81 -13.14
C VAL A 107 -14.19 -11.14 -12.59
N LEU A 108 -14.32 -9.84 -12.81
CA LEU A 108 -15.47 -9.05 -12.39
C LEU A 108 -16.78 -9.72 -12.83
N PRO A 109 -17.78 -9.94 -11.94
CA PRO A 109 -19.05 -10.57 -12.31
C PRO A 109 -19.81 -9.85 -13.43
N THR A 110 -19.55 -8.56 -13.60
CA THR A 110 -20.16 -7.71 -14.63
C THR A 110 -19.63 -7.96 -16.04
N VAL A 111 -18.49 -8.65 -16.20
CA VAL A 111 -17.96 -9.02 -17.52
C VAL A 111 -18.86 -10.11 -18.13
N PRO A 112 -19.52 -9.84 -19.27
CA PRO A 112 -20.34 -10.82 -19.97
C PRO A 112 -19.51 -12.01 -20.47
N GLU A 113 -20.13 -13.20 -20.54
CA GLU A 113 -19.42 -14.44 -20.93
C GLU A 113 -18.83 -14.39 -22.35
N ASP A 114 -19.52 -13.72 -23.28
CA ASP A 114 -19.08 -13.53 -24.67
C ASP A 114 -17.87 -12.59 -24.80
N GLN A 115 -17.59 -11.77 -23.78
CA GLN A 115 -16.42 -10.89 -23.76
C GLN A 115 -15.23 -11.48 -23.03
N ILE A 116 -15.40 -12.59 -22.30
CA ILE A 116 -14.34 -13.20 -21.50
C ILE A 116 -13.11 -13.52 -22.33
N SER A 117 -13.27 -14.21 -23.47
CA SER A 117 -12.16 -14.62 -24.32
C SER A 117 -11.43 -13.45 -24.97
N LYS A 118 -12.11 -12.30 -25.11
CA LYS A 118 -11.52 -11.07 -25.64
C LYS A 118 -10.73 -10.31 -24.57
N VAL A 119 -11.24 -10.26 -23.34
CA VAL A 119 -10.63 -9.50 -22.22
C VAL A 119 -9.52 -10.31 -21.54
N PHE A 120 -9.68 -11.63 -21.45
CA PHE A 120 -8.74 -12.55 -20.80
C PHE A 120 -8.29 -13.64 -21.80
N PRO A 121 -7.40 -13.30 -22.76
CA PRO A 121 -6.98 -14.22 -23.82
C PRO A 121 -6.19 -15.43 -23.30
N GLU A 122 -5.56 -15.31 -22.11
CA GLU A 122 -4.84 -16.41 -21.44
C GLU A 122 -5.78 -17.47 -20.84
N GLY A 123 -7.09 -17.23 -20.87
CA GLY A 123 -8.12 -18.15 -20.41
C GLY A 123 -8.61 -17.88 -18.99
N VAL A 124 -9.83 -18.32 -18.71
CA VAL A 124 -10.50 -18.15 -17.41
C VAL A 124 -10.86 -19.51 -16.82
N LYS A 125 -10.53 -19.70 -15.55
CA LYS A 125 -10.97 -20.86 -14.79
C LYS A 125 -12.32 -20.57 -14.14
N VAL A 126 -13.39 -21.17 -14.66
CA VAL A 126 -14.71 -21.14 -14.04
C VAL A 126 -14.79 -22.24 -12.98
N VAL A 127 -15.07 -21.85 -11.74
CA VAL A 127 -15.24 -22.80 -10.63
C VAL A 127 -16.73 -23.14 -10.52
N PRO A 128 -17.12 -24.42 -10.66
CA PRO A 128 -18.52 -24.82 -10.62
C PRO A 128 -19.10 -24.64 -9.21
N MET A 129 -20.27 -23.99 -9.13
CA MET A 129 -20.94 -23.69 -7.86
C MET A 129 -22.22 -24.52 -7.68
N PRO A 130 -22.58 -24.91 -6.44
CA PRO A 130 -23.86 -25.59 -6.17
C PRO A 130 -25.09 -24.80 -6.64
N SER A 131 -24.97 -23.48 -6.77
CA SER A 131 -26.03 -22.60 -7.27
C SER A 131 -26.23 -22.66 -8.79
N GLY A 132 -25.32 -23.32 -9.53
CA GLY A 132 -25.28 -23.31 -11.00
C GLY A 132 -24.83 -21.99 -11.63
N LYS A 133 -24.44 -20.99 -10.84
CA LYS A 133 -23.99 -19.69 -11.35
C LYS A 133 -22.49 -19.69 -11.63
N ASN A 134 -22.10 -19.07 -12.74
CA ASN A 134 -20.72 -19.00 -13.23
C ASN A 134 -19.98 -17.71 -12.83
N TYR A 135 -20.32 -17.08 -11.69
CA TYR A 135 -19.66 -15.83 -11.28
C TYR A 135 -18.25 -16.07 -10.71
N LEU A 136 -17.97 -17.29 -10.21
CA LEU A 136 -16.68 -17.62 -9.59
C LEU A 136 -15.66 -17.96 -10.69
N ARG A 137 -15.07 -16.91 -11.26
CA ARG A 137 -14.16 -16.94 -12.40
C ARG A 137 -12.80 -16.40 -12.00
N LYS A 138 -11.74 -17.18 -12.24
CA LYS A 138 -10.36 -16.83 -11.89
C LYS A 138 -9.47 -16.67 -13.12
N VAL A 139 -8.52 -15.76 -13.01
CA VAL A 139 -7.40 -15.59 -13.97
C VAL A 139 -6.11 -15.47 -13.17
N SER A 140 -5.02 -15.96 -13.72
CA SER A 140 -3.70 -15.65 -13.15
C SER A 140 -3.49 -14.14 -13.17
N CYS A 141 -2.83 -13.61 -12.14
CA CYS A 141 -2.54 -12.18 -12.06
C CYS A 141 -1.89 -11.70 -13.37
N PRO A 142 -2.50 -10.75 -14.12
CA PRO A 142 -1.92 -10.26 -15.36
C PRO A 142 -0.53 -9.70 -15.08
N LYS A 143 0.47 -10.16 -15.84
CA LYS A 143 1.82 -9.61 -15.72
C LYS A 143 1.80 -8.19 -16.28
N VAL A 144 1.97 -7.21 -15.39
CA VAL A 144 2.13 -5.78 -15.73
C VAL A 144 3.50 -5.55 -16.37
#